data_AF-A0A0F9B7V9-F1
#
_entry.id   AF-A0A0F9B7V9-F1
#
_cell.length_a   1.000
_cell.length_b   1.000
_cell.length_c   1.000
_cell.angle_alpha   90.00
_cell.angle_beta   90.00
_cell.angle_gamma   90.00
#
_symmetry.space_group_name_H-M   'P 1'
#
loop_
_entity.id
_entity.type
_entity.pdbx_description
1 polymer ?
#
loop_
_entity_poly.entity_id
_entity_poly.type
_entity_poly.pdbx_seq_one_letter_code
_entity_poly.pdbx_strand_id
1 'polypeptide(L)'
;MKQKYLIFKNPEKNELIIREFAELDKERFSLLCEEAYDDEMIEAAIKEGVNTLISKLRTQNMYPIGHYVKKIAESVTTMYVSGDKQSVELFFNDNDLLIKNQEPDKDFDAPADESSDLDELLDEDVDDDYANKNGLEKFQSPVKIADGDSTEIDEKG
;
A
#
# COMPACT_ATOMS: atom_id res chain seq x y z
N MET A 1 -2.76 -10.97 -2.73
CA MET A 1 -2.61 -10.86 -4.19
C MET A 1 -1.11 -11.05 -4.52
N LYS A 2 -0.75 -11.50 -5.73
CA LYS A 2 0.67 -11.72 -6.09
C LYS A 2 1.16 -10.62 -7.01
N GLN A 3 2.34 -10.09 -6.71
CA GLN A 3 3.02 -9.07 -7.49
C GLN A 3 4.41 -9.56 -7.91
N LYS A 4 4.86 -9.11 -9.08
CA LYS A 4 6.21 -9.36 -9.59
C LYS A 4 6.80 -8.04 -10.08
N TYR A 5 8.06 -7.80 -9.75
CA TYR A 5 8.82 -6.66 -10.26
C TYR A 5 10.00 -7.18 -11.08
N LEU A 6 10.18 -6.65 -12.29
CA LEU A 6 11.37 -6.87 -13.11
C LEU A 6 12.15 -5.57 -13.18
N ILE A 7 13.39 -5.60 -12.69
CA ILE A 7 14.30 -4.46 -12.60
C ILE A 7 15.46 -4.73 -13.53
N PHE A 8 15.79 -3.81 -14.43
CA PHE A 8 16.91 -3.99 -15.36
C PHE A 8 17.47 -2.66 -15.83
N LYS A 9 18.74 -2.65 -16.23
CA LYS A 9 19.36 -1.48 -16.84
C LYS A 9 19.13 -1.45 -18.34
N ASN A 10 18.92 -0.26 -18.87
CA ASN A 10 18.89 0.06 -20.28
C ASN A 10 20.13 0.91 -20.62
N PRO A 11 21.28 0.26 -20.97
CA PRO A 11 22.53 0.96 -21.19
C PRO A 11 22.52 1.86 -22.44
N GLU A 12 21.59 1.64 -23.39
CA GLU A 12 21.49 2.50 -24.58
C GLU A 12 20.94 3.89 -24.25
N LYS A 13 20.12 3.98 -23.20
CA LYS A 13 19.50 5.23 -22.76
C LYS A 13 20.02 5.75 -21.42
N ASN A 14 20.92 5.02 -20.76
CA ASN A 14 21.36 5.27 -19.38
C ASN A 14 20.17 5.37 -18.42
N GLU A 15 19.30 4.37 -18.46
CA GLU A 15 18.10 4.31 -17.63
C GLU A 15 18.03 3.01 -16.82
N LEU A 16 17.51 3.09 -15.61
CA LEU A 16 16.93 1.97 -14.88
C LEU A 16 15.47 1.80 -15.28
N ILE A 17 15.07 0.60 -15.64
CA ILE A 17 13.67 0.29 -15.91
C ILE A 17 13.14 -0.64 -14.81
N ILE A 18 11.98 -0.29 -14.27
CA ILE A 18 11.22 -1.12 -13.32
C ILE A 18 9.85 -1.40 -13.91
N ARG A 19 9.53 -2.68 -14.10
CA ARG A 19 8.22 -3.16 -14.53
C ARG A 19 7.49 -3.81 -13.38
N GLU A 20 6.27 -3.38 -13.13
CA GLU A 20 5.35 -4.00 -12.19
C GLU A 20 4.37 -4.91 -12.93
N PHE A 21 4.21 -6.12 -12.41
CA PHE A 21 3.21 -7.07 -12.85
C PHE A 21 2.36 -7.54 -11.67
N ALA A 22 1.10 -7.85 -11.92
CA ALA A 22 0.24 -8.50 -10.93
C ALA A 22 -0.51 -9.69 -11.53
N GLU A 23 -0.84 -10.65 -10.67
CA GLU A 23 -1.72 -11.77 -10.99
C GLU A 23 -3.18 -11.27 -11.02
N LEU A 24 -3.64 -10.82 -12.19
CA LEU A 24 -5.04 -10.39 -12.42
C LEU A 24 -5.95 -11.58 -12.77
N ASP A 25 -5.38 -12.54 -13.51
CA ASP A 25 -5.98 -13.83 -13.81
C ASP A 25 -5.19 -14.91 -13.07
N LYS A 26 -5.86 -15.97 -12.64
CA LYS A 26 -5.21 -17.08 -11.93
C LYS A 26 -4.01 -17.60 -12.74
N GLU A 27 -2.84 -17.63 -12.11
CA GLU A 27 -1.57 -18.08 -12.67
C GLU A 27 -1.03 -17.25 -13.86
N ARG A 28 -1.58 -16.06 -14.11
CA ARG A 28 -1.13 -15.16 -15.18
C ARG A 28 -0.81 -13.77 -14.66
N PHE A 29 0.44 -13.37 -14.86
CA PHE A 29 0.91 -12.02 -14.57
C PHE A 29 0.66 -11.10 -15.77
N SER A 30 0.00 -9.97 -15.51
CA SER A 30 -0.19 -8.89 -16.48
C SER A 30 0.70 -7.71 -16.11
N LEU A 31 1.30 -7.04 -17.11
CA LEU A 31 2.05 -5.80 -16.90
C LEU A 31 1.05 -4.71 -16.47
N LEU A 32 1.32 -4.08 -15.32
CA LEU A 32 0.52 -2.98 -14.80
C LEU A 32 1.15 -1.63 -15.12
N CYS A 33 2.47 -1.54 -14.92
CA CYS A 33 3.20 -0.29 -15.01
C CYS A 33 4.65 -0.55 -15.43
N GLU A 34 5.25 0.42 -16.12
CA GLU A 34 6.67 0.50 -16.41
C GLU A 34 7.11 1.93 -16.11
N GLU A 35 8.16 2.07 -15.32
CA GLU A 35 8.79 3.36 -15.06
C GLU A 35 10.27 3.28 -15.44
N ALA A 36 10.74 4.34 -16.10
CA ALA A 36 12.14 4.54 -16.44
C ALA A 36 12.71 5.66 -15.58
N TYR A 37 13.92 5.44 -15.05
CA TYR A 37 14.61 6.38 -14.17
C TYR A 37 15.98 6.66 -14.76
N ASP A 38 16.37 7.93 -14.75
CA ASP A 38 17.72 8.35 -15.15
C ASP A 38 18.81 7.71 -14.25
N ASP A 39 19.85 7.16 -14.85
CA ASP A 39 20.93 6.48 -14.12
C ASP A 39 21.70 7.41 -13.18
N GLU A 40 21.98 8.64 -13.60
CA GLU A 40 22.72 9.61 -12.77
C GLU A 40 21.92 9.97 -11.50
N MET A 41 20.61 10.13 -11.66
CA MET A 41 19.68 10.36 -10.55
C MET A 41 19.66 9.18 -9.58
N ILE A 42 19.60 7.94 -10.08
CA ILE A 42 19.64 6.74 -9.23
C ILE A 42 20.97 6.62 -8.50
N GLU A 43 22.10 6.82 -9.18
CA GLU A 43 23.42 6.79 -8.55
C GLU A 43 23.59 7.85 -7.47
N ALA A 44 23.10 9.07 -7.71
CA ALA A 44 23.11 10.14 -6.72
C ALA A 44 22.26 9.76 -5.50
N ALA A 45 21.07 9.19 -5.72
CA ALA A 45 20.19 8.76 -4.64
C ALA A 45 20.79 7.61 -3.82
N ILE A 46 21.48 6.66 -4.46
CA ILE A 46 22.20 5.58 -3.77
C ILE A 46 23.30 6.14 -2.85
N LYS A 47 24.07 7.14 -3.33
CA LYS A 47 25.14 7.78 -2.55
C LYS A 47 24.61 8.55 -1.34
N GLU A 48 23.43 9.17 -1.47
CA GLU A 48 22.78 9.91 -0.38
C GLU A 48 22.18 8.97 0.68
N GLY A 49 21.60 7.85 0.24
CA GLY A 49 21.17 6.76 1.11
C GLY A 49 19.85 6.10 0.71
N VAL A 50 19.54 4.99 1.37
CA VAL A 50 18.40 4.13 1.01
C VAL A 50 17.05 4.83 1.06
N ASN A 51 16.84 5.76 2.00
CA ASN A 51 15.58 6.50 2.12
C ASN A 51 15.39 7.50 0.96
N THR A 52 16.47 8.13 0.51
CA THR A 52 16.46 9.00 -0.68
C THR A 52 16.15 8.18 -1.92
N LEU A 53 16.80 7.02 -2.09
CA LEU A 53 16.49 6.10 -3.19
C LEU A 53 15.03 5.64 -3.17
N ILE A 54 14.50 5.21 -2.01
CA ILE A 54 13.09 4.83 -1.86
C ILE A 54 12.16 5.97 -2.27
N SER A 55 12.50 7.20 -1.90
CA SER A 55 11.70 8.38 -2.26
C SER A 55 11.72 8.67 -3.76
N LYS A 56 12.83 8.37 -4.45
CA LYS A 56 12.94 8.51 -5.91
C LYS A 56 12.25 7.39 -6.68
N LEU A 57 12.29 6.17 -6.15
CA LEU A 57 11.62 5.00 -6.73
C LEU A 57 10.08 5.03 -6.57
N ARG A 58 9.57 5.90 -5.71
CA ARG A 58 8.14 6.14 -5.56
C ARG A 58 7.72 7.31 -6.43
N THR A 59 6.96 7.01 -7.46
CA THR A 59 6.38 8.00 -8.36
C THR A 59 4.86 8.01 -8.21
N GLN A 60 4.19 8.91 -8.93
CA GLN A 60 2.73 8.93 -8.97
C GLN A 60 2.16 7.65 -9.62
N ASN A 61 2.90 7.04 -10.54
CA ASN A 61 2.46 5.87 -11.30
C ASN A 61 2.89 4.55 -10.63
N MET A 62 4.02 4.56 -9.89
CA MET A 62 4.55 3.39 -9.21
C MET A 62 4.79 3.72 -7.74
N TYR A 63 3.92 3.22 -6.86
CA TYR A 63 4.01 3.46 -5.42
C TYR A 63 3.98 2.17 -4.60
N PRO A 64 5.03 1.32 -4.65
CA PRO A 64 5.04 0.06 -3.92
C PRO A 64 4.99 0.26 -2.41
N ILE A 65 4.36 -0.69 -1.71
CA ILE A 65 4.27 -0.70 -0.25
C ILE A 65 5.67 -0.72 0.39
N GLY A 66 5.77 -0.25 1.63
CA GLY A 66 7.06 -0.03 2.31
C GLY A 66 8.01 -1.23 2.29
N HIS A 67 7.48 -2.44 2.51
CA HIS A 67 8.30 -3.65 2.47
C HIS A 67 8.87 -3.94 1.07
N TYR A 68 8.06 -3.75 0.03
CA TYR A 68 8.42 -4.08 -1.35
C TYR A 68 9.40 -3.06 -1.90
N VAL A 69 9.15 -1.75 -1.72
CA VAL A 69 10.07 -0.71 -2.19
C VAL A 69 11.44 -0.83 -1.51
N LYS A 70 11.50 -1.27 -0.26
CA LYS A 70 12.77 -1.52 0.43
C LYS A 70 13.56 -2.65 -0.24
N LYS A 71 12.88 -3.75 -0.61
CA LYS A 71 13.49 -4.87 -1.34
C LYS A 71 13.92 -4.48 -2.76
N ILE A 72 13.14 -3.65 -3.43
CA ILE A 72 13.48 -3.07 -4.73
C ILE A 72 14.75 -2.20 -4.57
N ALA A 73 14.79 -1.28 -3.61
CA ALA A 73 15.92 -0.40 -3.35
C ALA A 73 17.21 -1.18 -3.00
N GLU A 74 17.12 -2.22 -2.16
CA GLU A 74 18.24 -3.14 -1.87
C GLU A 74 18.77 -3.80 -3.15
N SER A 75 17.86 -4.25 -4.02
CA SER A 75 18.21 -4.91 -5.29
C SER A 75 18.85 -3.95 -6.28
N VAL A 76 18.31 -2.74 -6.42
CA VAL A 76 18.87 -1.66 -7.23
C VAL A 76 20.25 -1.28 -6.71
N THR A 77 20.42 -1.06 -5.41
CA THR A 77 21.74 -0.74 -4.84
C THR A 77 22.76 -1.83 -5.15
N THR A 78 22.39 -3.10 -4.95
CA THR A 78 23.26 -4.24 -5.28
C THR A 78 23.62 -4.27 -6.76
N MET A 79 22.65 -4.00 -7.64
CA MET A 79 22.85 -3.96 -9.09
C MET A 79 23.88 -2.90 -9.52
N TYR A 80 23.85 -1.71 -8.92
CA TYR A 80 24.79 -0.62 -9.24
C TYR A 80 26.16 -0.80 -8.58
N VAL A 81 26.24 -1.40 -7.39
CA VAL A 81 27.51 -1.61 -6.68
C VAL A 81 28.27 -2.81 -7.23
N SER A 82 27.60 -3.94 -7.46
CA SER A 82 28.27 -5.16 -7.93
C SER A 82 28.54 -5.15 -9.43
N GLY A 83 27.71 -4.48 -10.23
CA GLY A 83 27.83 -4.48 -11.70
C GLY A 83 27.53 -5.84 -12.38
N ASP A 84 27.44 -6.92 -11.61
CA ASP A 84 27.34 -8.30 -12.10
C ASP A 84 25.95 -8.69 -12.64
N LYS A 85 24.89 -7.96 -12.27
CA LYS A 85 23.51 -8.31 -12.65
C LYS A 85 22.94 -7.24 -13.58
N GLN A 86 22.62 -7.62 -14.82
CA GLN A 86 21.92 -6.74 -15.78
C GLN A 86 20.42 -6.63 -15.46
N SER A 87 19.85 -7.64 -14.81
CA SER A 87 18.43 -7.70 -14.44
C SER A 87 18.20 -8.49 -13.15
N VAL A 88 17.15 -8.14 -12.40
CA VAL A 88 16.68 -8.82 -11.18
C VAL A 88 15.16 -8.95 -11.24
N GLU A 89 14.66 -10.12 -10.87
CA GLU A 89 13.22 -10.36 -10.66
C GLU A 89 12.93 -10.51 -9.16
N LEU A 90 11.87 -9.84 -8.71
CA LEU A 90 11.35 -9.92 -7.34
C LEU A 90 9.90 -10.40 -7.37
N PHE A 91 9.56 -11.34 -6.50
CA PHE A 91 8.21 -11.89 -6.35
C PHE A 91 7.69 -11.61 -4.95
N PHE A 92 6.44 -11.18 -4.87
CA PHE A 92 5.77 -10.85 -3.63
C PHE A 92 4.37 -11.46 -3.59
N ASN A 93 3.95 -11.87 -2.39
CA ASN A 93 2.60 -12.31 -2.10
C ASN A 93 2.11 -11.58 -0.86
N ASP A 94 1.00 -10.86 -0.97
CA ASP A 94 0.49 -10.07 0.16
C ASP A 94 0.14 -10.93 1.38
N ASN A 95 -0.18 -12.21 1.18
CA ASN A 95 -0.45 -13.14 2.29
C ASN A 95 0.77 -13.29 3.21
N ASP A 96 1.99 -13.13 2.68
CA ASP A 96 3.23 -13.23 3.44
C ASP A 96 3.39 -12.05 4.42
N LEU A 97 2.68 -10.94 4.19
CA LEU A 97 2.67 -9.80 5.09
C LEU A 97 1.76 -10.01 6.30
N LEU A 98 0.70 -10.80 6.13
CA LEU A 98 -0.28 -11.09 7.19
C LEU A 98 0.26 -12.08 8.21
N ILE A 99 1.08 -13.04 7.76
CA ILE A 99 1.63 -14.11 8.60
C ILE A 99 2.68 -13.57 9.59
N LYS A 100 3.35 -12.46 9.29
CA LYS A 100 4.40 -11.87 10.15
C LYS A 100 3.87 -11.16 11.41
N ASN A 101 2.56 -10.93 11.51
CA ASN A 101 1.96 -10.32 12.70
C ASN A 101 1.44 -11.34 13.72
N GLN A 102 1.62 -12.64 13.47
CA GLN A 102 1.45 -13.70 14.48
C GLN A 102 2.81 -14.06 15.08
N GLU A 103 3.42 -13.15 15.84
CA GLU A 103 4.14 -13.67 17.00
C GLU A 103 3.05 -14.06 18.00
N PRO A 104 2.99 -15.31 18.49
CA PRO A 104 2.09 -15.62 19.57
C PRO A 104 2.48 -14.71 20.71
N ASP A 105 1.55 -13.85 21.15
CA ASP A 105 1.67 -13.18 22.43
C ASP A 105 1.94 -14.30 23.45
N LYS A 106 3.16 -14.35 23.97
CA LYS A 106 3.60 -15.37 24.93
C LYS A 106 2.85 -15.29 26.26
N ASP A 107 1.93 -14.33 26.38
CA ASP A 107 1.12 -14.05 27.54
C ASP A 107 -0.30 -14.66 27.44
N PHE A 108 -0.68 -15.26 26.31
CA PHE A 108 -2.00 -15.91 26.15
C PHE A 108 -2.08 -17.37 26.63
N ASP A 109 -0.96 -17.96 27.08
CA ASP A 109 -0.92 -19.34 27.61
C ASP A 109 -0.74 -19.38 29.14
N ALA A 110 -0.90 -18.24 29.82
CA ALA A 110 -1.26 -18.27 31.22
C ALA A 110 -2.73 -18.71 31.30
N PRO A 111 -3.10 -19.75 32.06
CA PRO A 111 -4.51 -19.98 32.37
C PRO A 111 -4.99 -18.74 33.13
N ALA A 112 -5.71 -17.86 32.43
CA ALA A 112 -6.56 -16.90 33.08
C ALA A 112 -7.59 -17.73 33.86
N ASP A 113 -7.64 -17.49 35.16
CA ASP A 113 -8.70 -17.99 36.04
C ASP A 113 -10.01 -17.31 35.65
N GLU A 114 -10.55 -17.65 34.46
CA GLU A 114 -11.80 -17.14 33.92
C GLU A 114 -12.97 -17.95 34.47
N SER A 115 -13.33 -17.71 35.73
CA SER A 115 -14.68 -18.11 36.16
C SER A 115 -15.34 -17.27 37.25
N SER A 116 -14.66 -16.30 37.88
CA SER A 116 -15.29 -15.54 38.98
C SER A 116 -15.80 -14.15 38.63
N ASP A 117 -15.29 -13.49 37.59
CA ASP A 117 -15.49 -12.03 37.44
C ASP A 117 -16.46 -11.62 36.32
N LEU A 118 -16.92 -12.56 35.48
CA LEU A 118 -17.85 -12.26 34.39
C LEU A 118 -19.32 -12.34 34.83
N ASP A 119 -19.63 -13.16 35.84
CA ASP A 119 -20.99 -13.30 36.39
C ASP A 119 -21.41 -12.05 37.20
N GLU A 120 -20.48 -11.33 37.84
CA GLU A 120 -20.79 -10.06 38.53
C GLU A 120 -21.13 -8.92 37.56
N LEU A 121 -20.73 -8.99 36.29
CA LEU A 121 -20.97 -7.93 35.29
C LEU A 121 -22.36 -8.03 34.63
N LEU A 122 -23.08 -9.14 34.85
CA LEU A 122 -24.42 -9.39 34.28
C LEU A 122 -25.56 -8.97 35.22
N ASP A 123 -25.26 -8.72 36.50
CA ASP A 123 -26.24 -8.35 37.53
C ASP A 123 -26.34 -6.83 37.76
N GLU A 124 -25.68 -6.01 36.95
CA GLU A 124 -25.87 -4.56 36.98
C GLU A 124 -27.21 -4.23 36.30
N ASP A 125 -28.26 -4.09 37.11
CA ASP A 125 -29.60 -3.65 36.71
C ASP A 125 -29.48 -2.40 35.81
N VAL A 126 -29.69 -2.60 34.50
CA VAL A 126 -29.74 -1.51 33.53
C VAL A 126 -31.02 -0.71 33.82
N ASP A 127 -30.87 0.44 34.47
CA ASP A 127 -31.95 1.42 34.61
C ASP A 127 -32.45 1.82 33.20
N ASP A 128 -33.72 1.53 32.95
CA ASP A 128 -34.44 1.66 31.67
C ASP A 128 -34.76 3.14 31.32
N ASP A 129 -33.86 4.07 31.64
CA ASP A 129 -34.07 5.52 31.55
C ASP A 129 -33.58 6.15 30.23
N TYR A 130 -33.27 5.34 29.22
CA TYR A 130 -32.94 5.82 27.87
C TYR A 130 -34.15 6.15 27.00
N ALA A 131 -35.31 6.45 27.61
CA ALA A 131 -36.45 7.02 26.90
C ALA A 131 -36.37 8.56 26.78
N ASN A 132 -35.25 9.12 26.31
CA ASN A 132 -35.19 10.55 25.95
C ASN A 132 -35.21 10.75 24.43
N LYS A 133 -36.42 10.83 23.89
CA LYS A 133 -36.72 11.33 22.53
C LYS A 133 -36.49 12.84 22.44
N ASN A 134 -35.24 13.30 22.47
CA ASN A 134 -34.94 14.72 22.24
C ASN A 134 -33.99 14.91 21.05
N GLY A 135 -34.60 15.27 19.91
CA GLY A 135 -34.06 16.25 18.97
C GLY A 135 -32.86 15.86 18.11
N LEU A 136 -33.12 15.24 16.95
CA LEU A 136 -32.22 15.37 15.79
C LEU A 136 -32.21 16.83 15.33
N GLU A 137 -31.30 17.63 15.88
CA GLU A 137 -30.94 18.94 15.32
C GLU A 137 -30.41 18.73 13.90
N LYS A 138 -31.09 19.33 12.92
CA LYS A 138 -30.72 19.24 11.51
C LYS A 138 -29.36 19.90 11.30
N PHE A 139 -28.34 19.10 11.05
CA PHE A 139 -27.07 19.59 10.52
C PHE A 139 -27.33 20.22 9.13
N GLN A 140 -27.26 21.55 9.04
CA GLN A 140 -27.18 22.24 7.75
C GLN A 140 -25.74 22.15 7.25
N SER A 141 -25.49 21.26 6.29
CA SER A 141 -24.23 21.21 5.55
C SER A 141 -24.09 22.45 4.66
N PRO A 142 -22.99 23.21 4.73
CA PRO A 142 -22.74 24.33 3.83
C PRO A 142 -22.09 23.80 2.53
N VAL A 143 -22.75 22.86 1.86
CA VAL A 143 -22.36 22.47 0.50
C VAL A 143 -23.07 23.40 -0.46
N LYS A 144 -22.34 24.37 -1.01
CA LYS A 144 -22.81 25.18 -2.13
C LYS A 144 -22.70 24.34 -3.40
N ILE A 145 -23.82 23.79 -3.84
CA ILE A 145 -23.96 23.24 -5.18
C ILE A 145 -24.03 24.44 -6.12
N ALA A 146 -23.04 24.59 -6.99
CA ALA A 146 -23.11 25.55 -8.08
C ALA A 146 -24.10 25.02 -9.12
N ASP A 147 -25.26 25.68 -9.24
CA ASP A 147 -26.15 25.54 -10.38
C ASP A 147 -25.50 26.24 -11.58
N GLY A 148 -25.13 25.45 -12.59
CA GLY A 148 -24.53 25.88 -13.86
C GLY A 148 -23.55 24.80 -14.32
N ASP A 149 -23.84 23.98 -15.33
CA ASP A 149 -24.43 24.29 -16.62
C ASP A 149 -25.10 23.01 -17.15
N SER A 150 -26.39 23.09 -17.48
CA SER A 150 -27.04 22.03 -18.25
C SER A 150 -26.54 22.20 -19.67
N THR A 151 -25.68 21.30 -20.15
CA THR A 151 -25.38 21.27 -21.58
C THR A 151 -26.67 20.91 -22.32
N GLU A 152 -27.36 21.92 -22.83
CA GLU A 152 -28.34 21.80 -23.91
C GLU A 152 -27.63 21.11 -25.07
N ILE A 153 -27.94 19.83 -25.27
CA ILE A 153 -27.58 19.14 -26.50
C ILE A 153 -28.60 19.61 -27.52
N ASP A 154 -28.24 20.67 -28.25
CA ASP A 154 -29.01 21.14 -29.40
C ASP A 154 -29.13 20.03 -30.43
N GLU A 155 -30.36 19.55 -30.61
CA GLU A 155 -30.80 18.83 -31.79
C GLU A 155 -30.77 19.79 -32.98
N LYS A 156 -29.84 19.59 -33.94
CA LYS A 156 -30.07 19.74 -35.39
C LYS A 156 -28.82 19.54 -36.24
N GLY A 157 -28.98 18.73 -37.30
CA GLY A 157 -28.05 18.60 -38.43
C GLY A 157 -28.18 17.26 -39.12
#